data_AF-A0AA44DGV2-F1
#
_entry.id   AF-A0AA44DGV2-F1
#
_cell.length_a   1.000
_cell.length_b   1.000
_cell.length_c   1.000
_cell.angle_alpha   90.00
_cell.angle_beta   90.00
_cell.angle_gamma   90.00
#
_symmetry.space_group_name_H-M   'P 1'
#
loop_
_entity.id
_entity.type
_entity.pdbx_description
1 polymer ?
#
loop_
_entity_poly.entity_id
_entity_poly.type
_entity_poly.pdbx_seq_one_letter_code
_entity_poly.pdbx_strand_id
1 'polypeptide(L)'
;MPGKHTRKAVITAMGLAAVLSLTACNGDEYDGADTPGAPSASVGGADGSASSGSSAPSSGSSAPSSGGSSSGGSSGGGSDAGSATGICRTGQMQIDAFDNSTDGKEGVVTVSFKNTGSGPCRIKGYAGVDLKTSDGDTLSLNRNGDTAPSNVLAGGETAAFNIYYPKNNSGGTGVRPTTIVVTAPDDTAQATVPWPGGPIPVTGDSGGGSLEISPVAKVG
;
A
#
# COMPACT_ATOMS: atom_id res chain seq x y z
N MET A 1 48.92 -0.51 -39.97
CA MET A 1 48.27 0.34 -40.99
C MET A 1 46.82 0.55 -40.58
N PRO A 2 46.37 1.76 -40.21
CA PRO A 2 44.97 1.99 -39.84
C PRO A 2 44.07 2.09 -41.08
N GLY A 3 43.12 1.17 -41.22
CA GLY A 3 42.14 1.16 -42.31
C GLY A 3 41.13 2.29 -42.17
N LYS A 4 41.10 3.20 -43.16
CA LYS A 4 40.10 4.27 -43.24
C LYS A 4 38.78 3.70 -43.79
N HIS A 5 37.80 3.45 -42.92
CA HIS A 5 36.45 3.10 -43.38
C HIS A 5 35.62 4.37 -43.63
N THR A 6 35.46 4.68 -44.92
CA THR A 6 34.70 5.82 -45.43
C THR A 6 33.22 5.71 -45.07
N ARG A 7 32.66 6.82 -44.56
CA ARG A 7 31.25 6.94 -44.18
C ARG A 7 30.34 6.85 -45.41
N LYS A 8 29.21 6.15 -45.29
CA LYS A 8 28.04 6.34 -46.16
C LYS A 8 26.87 6.76 -45.28
N ALA A 9 26.57 8.06 -45.28
CA ALA A 9 25.33 8.57 -44.70
C ALA A 9 24.20 8.36 -45.72
N VAL A 10 23.09 7.75 -45.28
CA VAL A 10 21.85 7.74 -46.05
C VAL A 10 20.95 8.81 -45.43
N ILE A 11 20.62 9.83 -46.22
CA ILE A 11 19.71 10.90 -45.84
C ILE A 11 18.33 10.51 -46.37
N THR A 12 17.43 10.09 -45.48
CA THR A 12 16.01 9.87 -45.82
C THR A 12 15.24 11.15 -45.51
N ALA A 13 14.55 11.69 -46.51
CA ALA A 13 13.84 12.96 -46.41
C ALA A 13 12.48 12.83 -45.68
N MET A 14 11.93 14.00 -45.33
CA MET A 14 10.76 14.19 -44.46
C MET A 14 9.45 13.58 -44.98
N GLY A 15 8.61 13.17 -44.04
CA GLY A 15 7.16 13.02 -44.22
C GLY A 15 6.43 13.53 -42.97
N LEU A 16 5.96 14.78 -43.00
CA LEU A 16 5.18 15.41 -41.94
C LEU A 16 3.73 15.58 -42.42
N ALA A 17 2.79 14.86 -41.80
CA ALA A 17 1.36 15.03 -42.02
C ALA A 17 0.65 14.95 -40.66
N ALA A 18 0.48 16.11 -40.01
CA ALA A 18 -0.36 16.25 -38.83
C ALA A 18 -1.77 16.64 -39.30
N VAL A 19 -2.78 15.84 -38.94
CA VAL A 19 -4.20 16.18 -39.08
C VAL A 19 -4.82 16.27 -37.70
N LEU A 20 -4.95 17.49 -37.18
CA LEU A 20 -5.65 17.77 -35.92
C LEU A 20 -7.13 18.02 -36.23
N SER A 21 -7.99 17.04 -35.93
CA SER A 21 -9.44 17.23 -35.95
C SER A 21 -9.90 17.81 -34.60
N LEU A 22 -9.93 19.13 -34.48
CA LEU A 22 -10.56 19.81 -33.34
C LEU A 22 -12.09 19.81 -33.52
N THR A 23 -12.81 18.99 -32.75
CA THR A 23 -14.26 19.16 -32.58
C THR A 23 -14.52 20.18 -31.47
N ALA A 24 -14.43 21.46 -31.81
CA ALA A 24 -14.90 22.52 -30.92
C ALA A 24 -16.43 22.47 -30.83
N CYS A 25 -16.96 22.20 -29.63
CA CYS A 25 -18.37 22.43 -29.33
C CYS A 25 -18.46 23.72 -28.52
N ASN A 26 -18.71 24.84 -29.22
CA ASN A 26 -18.98 26.12 -28.59
C ASN A 26 -20.42 26.09 -28.08
N GLY A 27 -20.61 26.16 -26.76
CA GLY A 27 -21.90 26.35 -26.13
C GLY A 27 -21.88 27.68 -25.38
N ASP A 28 -22.75 28.58 -25.80
CA ASP A 28 -22.68 30.01 -25.51
C ASP A 28 -22.99 30.39 -24.04
N GLU A 29 -22.55 31.59 -23.65
CA GLU A 29 -22.83 32.15 -22.32
C GLU A 29 -24.33 32.24 -22.00
N TYR A 30 -24.72 31.71 -20.85
CA TYR A 30 -25.96 32.08 -20.17
C TYR A 30 -25.63 32.91 -18.92
N ASP A 31 -25.86 34.21 -19.03
CA ASP A 31 -25.79 35.15 -17.91
C ASP A 31 -26.96 34.90 -16.94
N GLY A 32 -26.68 34.86 -15.64
CA GLY A 32 -27.67 34.52 -14.62
C GLY A 32 -27.08 34.47 -13.21
N ALA A 33 -27.32 35.53 -12.43
CA ALA A 33 -27.09 35.56 -10.98
C ALA A 33 -27.81 34.37 -10.29
N ASP A 34 -27.34 33.84 -9.15
CA ASP A 34 -27.46 34.54 -7.87
C ASP A 34 -26.41 34.17 -6.79
N THR A 35 -26.35 35.07 -5.81
CA THR A 35 -25.42 35.22 -4.67
C THR A 35 -25.48 34.05 -3.65
N PRO A 36 -24.41 33.71 -2.91
CA PRO A 36 -24.32 32.45 -2.14
C PRO A 36 -25.06 32.46 -0.79
N GLY A 37 -25.45 31.27 -0.33
CA GLY A 37 -26.13 31.06 0.95
C GLY A 37 -25.80 29.75 1.66
N ALA A 38 -25.01 29.84 2.71
CA ALA A 38 -25.03 28.98 3.90
C ALA A 38 -25.02 29.90 5.13
N PRO A 39 -25.35 29.45 6.37
CA PRO A 39 -25.76 28.12 6.80
C PRO A 39 -27.09 28.12 7.61
N SER A 40 -27.57 26.95 8.05
CA SER A 40 -27.91 26.67 9.48
C SER A 40 -28.67 25.34 9.67
N ALA A 41 -28.60 24.82 10.91
CA ALA A 41 -29.33 23.65 11.36
C ALA A 41 -30.81 23.94 11.65
N SER A 42 -31.63 22.89 11.72
CA SER A 42 -32.96 22.93 12.33
C SER A 42 -33.21 21.69 13.21
N VAL A 43 -33.47 21.95 14.48
CA VAL A 43 -33.89 20.98 15.50
C VAL A 43 -35.42 20.92 15.63
N GLY A 44 -35.95 19.81 16.16
CA GLY A 44 -37.33 19.62 16.62
C GLY A 44 -37.59 18.12 16.84
N GLY A 45 -38.18 17.62 17.94
CA GLY A 45 -38.87 18.27 19.07
C GLY A 45 -40.32 18.62 18.72
N ALA A 46 -41.38 18.13 19.39
CA ALA A 46 -41.53 17.13 20.47
C ALA A 46 -42.72 16.17 20.11
N ASP A 47 -43.40 15.37 20.94
CA ASP A 47 -43.51 15.12 22.39
C ASP A 47 -44.07 13.66 22.58
N GLY A 48 -44.32 13.06 23.75
CA GLY A 48 -44.21 13.50 25.15
C GLY A 48 -44.68 12.44 26.16
N SER A 49 -44.93 12.86 27.41
CA SER A 49 -45.66 12.15 28.48
C SER A 49 -44.99 10.98 29.25
N ALA A 50 -44.18 11.37 30.22
CA ALA A 50 -44.19 10.95 31.64
C ALA A 50 -44.87 9.62 32.10
N SER A 51 -44.14 8.88 32.94
CA SER A 51 -44.68 8.45 34.25
C SER A 51 -43.58 8.33 35.30
N SER A 52 -43.84 8.86 36.49
CA SER A 52 -42.96 8.85 37.66
C SER A 52 -43.34 7.74 38.63
N GLY A 53 -42.37 6.97 39.13
CA GLY A 53 -42.59 5.95 40.16
C GLY A 53 -41.35 5.72 41.02
N SER A 54 -41.34 6.28 42.22
CA SER A 54 -40.32 6.01 43.24
C SER A 54 -40.96 5.40 44.48
N SER A 55 -40.46 4.24 44.91
CA SER A 55 -40.55 3.73 46.30
C SER A 55 -39.53 2.62 46.48
N ALA A 56 -38.87 2.59 47.64
CA ALA A 56 -37.76 1.71 47.99
C ALA A 56 -38.26 0.54 48.88
N PRO A 57 -37.41 -0.10 49.70
CA PRO A 57 -36.11 -0.74 49.44
C PRO A 57 -36.21 -2.28 49.67
N SER A 58 -35.12 -3.03 49.49
CA SER A 58 -34.95 -4.27 50.25
C SER A 58 -33.49 -4.47 50.67
N SER A 59 -33.31 -4.84 51.93
CA SER A 59 -32.04 -4.89 52.64
C SER A 59 -31.37 -6.27 52.50
N GLY A 60 -30.07 -6.28 52.20
CA GLY A 60 -29.25 -7.49 52.17
C GLY A 60 -27.81 -7.18 52.60
N SER A 61 -27.60 -7.07 53.91
CA SER A 61 -26.28 -6.71 54.49
C SER A 61 -25.39 -7.93 54.73
N SER A 62 -24.08 -7.66 54.84
CA SER A 62 -22.96 -8.53 55.28
C SER A 62 -22.16 -9.19 54.13
N ALA A 63 -20.83 -9.16 54.09
CA ALA A 63 -19.81 -8.39 54.82
C ALA A 63 -18.49 -8.47 54.00
N PRO A 64 -17.48 -7.60 54.21
CA PRO A 64 -16.33 -7.49 53.30
C PRO A 64 -15.21 -8.50 53.61
N SER A 65 -14.36 -8.76 52.61
CA SER A 65 -12.97 -9.17 52.83
C SER A 65 -12.02 -8.25 52.05
N SER A 66 -10.85 -8.02 52.63
CA SER A 66 -9.99 -6.87 52.40
C SER A 66 -8.80 -7.14 51.48
N GLY A 67 -8.34 -6.09 50.80
CA GLY A 67 -6.92 -5.83 50.59
C GLY A 67 -6.35 -6.22 49.23
N GLY A 68 -5.83 -5.24 48.49
CA GLY A 68 -5.14 -5.50 47.22
C GLY A 68 -5.01 -4.30 46.28
N SER A 69 -4.73 -3.10 46.78
CA SER A 69 -4.39 -1.96 45.91
C SER A 69 -2.93 -2.05 45.45
N SER A 70 -2.71 -2.29 44.16
CA SER A 70 -1.49 -1.84 43.48
C SER A 70 -1.80 -1.42 42.05
N SER A 71 -1.37 -0.21 41.73
CA SER A 71 -1.17 0.36 40.38
C SER A 71 -0.75 -0.68 39.33
N GLY A 72 -1.18 -0.64 38.08
CA GLY A 72 -1.79 0.46 37.33
C GLY A 72 -1.03 0.66 36.02
N GLY A 73 -1.72 0.74 34.88
CA GLY A 73 -1.09 1.04 33.59
C GLY A 73 -0.53 -0.15 32.82
N SER A 74 -1.42 -1.01 32.29
CA SER A 74 -1.14 -1.72 31.04
C SER A 74 -2.44 -1.88 30.29
N SER A 75 -2.54 -1.22 29.13
CA SER A 75 -3.68 -1.30 28.21
C SER A 75 -3.68 -2.62 27.45
N GLY A 76 -3.75 -3.73 28.18
CA GLY A 76 -4.07 -5.04 27.64
C GLY A 76 -5.55 -5.08 27.29
N GLY A 77 -5.87 -4.78 26.03
CA GLY A 77 -7.21 -4.98 25.49
C GLY A 77 -7.54 -6.47 25.44
N GLY A 78 -8.04 -7.00 26.55
CA GLY A 78 -8.61 -8.34 26.61
C GLY A 78 -9.95 -8.37 25.87
N SER A 79 -10.02 -9.20 24.83
CA SER A 79 -11.26 -9.60 24.19
C SER A 79 -11.39 -11.11 24.32
N ASP A 80 -12.29 -11.54 25.21
CA ASP A 80 -12.66 -12.95 25.36
C ASP A 80 -13.44 -13.48 24.13
N ALA A 81 -13.68 -14.81 24.14
CA ALA A 81 -14.39 -15.60 23.15
C ALA A 81 -13.61 -16.01 21.88
N GLY A 82 -12.83 -17.09 22.00
CA GLY A 82 -12.40 -17.93 20.87
C GLY A 82 -11.38 -17.26 19.95
N SER A 83 -10.16 -17.06 20.46
CA SER A 83 -9.07 -16.28 19.85
C SER A 83 -8.87 -16.50 18.34
N ALA A 84 -9.55 -15.71 17.52
CA ALA A 84 -9.27 -15.60 16.10
C ALA A 84 -7.88 -14.97 15.93
N THR A 85 -6.97 -15.66 15.24
CA THR A 85 -5.62 -15.18 14.96
C THR A 85 -5.68 -13.82 14.24
N GLY A 86 -5.23 -12.76 14.94
CA GLY A 86 -5.23 -11.39 14.41
C GLY A 86 -4.33 -11.23 13.19
N ILE A 87 -4.54 -10.16 12.41
CA ILE A 87 -3.71 -9.90 11.22
C ILE A 87 -2.27 -9.56 11.58
N CYS A 88 -1.35 -9.91 10.68
CA CYS A 88 0.05 -9.53 10.76
C CYS A 88 0.23 -8.03 10.53
N ARG A 89 0.65 -7.30 11.57
CA ARG A 89 0.90 -5.85 11.52
C ARG A 89 2.33 -5.55 11.05
N THR A 90 2.47 -4.55 10.19
CA THR A 90 3.76 -4.10 9.63
C THR A 90 4.74 -3.70 10.73
N GLY A 91 4.26 -3.01 11.77
CA GLY A 91 5.06 -2.63 12.95
C GLY A 91 5.42 -3.79 13.90
N GLN A 92 5.09 -5.04 13.56
CA GLN A 92 5.48 -6.28 14.27
C GLN A 92 6.23 -7.25 13.33
N MET A 93 6.69 -6.75 12.19
CA MET A 93 7.48 -7.48 11.21
C MET A 93 8.91 -6.94 11.16
N GLN A 94 9.90 -7.83 11.12
CA GLN A 94 11.16 -7.51 10.48
C GLN A 94 10.93 -7.56 8.97
N ILE A 95 11.39 -6.53 8.25
CA ILE A 95 11.17 -6.37 6.82
C ILE A 95 12.51 -6.16 6.14
N ASP A 96 12.78 -6.97 5.13
CA ASP A 96 14.01 -6.96 4.34
C ASP A 96 13.66 -7.11 2.85
N ALA A 97 14.53 -6.63 1.97
CA ALA A 97 14.36 -6.72 0.52
C ALA A 97 15.67 -7.16 -0.16
N PHE A 98 15.55 -8.06 -1.14
CA PHE A 98 16.68 -8.69 -1.81
C PHE A 98 16.47 -8.66 -3.33
N ASP A 99 17.52 -8.33 -4.10
CA ASP A 99 17.51 -8.58 -5.54
C ASP A 99 17.66 -10.09 -5.77
N ASN A 100 16.66 -10.68 -6.43
CA ASN A 100 16.55 -12.10 -6.74
C ASN A 100 16.40 -12.29 -8.26
N SER A 101 16.86 -11.32 -9.06
CA SER A 101 16.74 -11.34 -10.52
C SER A 101 17.63 -12.41 -11.15
N THR A 102 17.02 -13.45 -11.71
CA THR A 102 17.72 -14.49 -12.48
C THR A 102 18.01 -14.11 -13.94
N ASP A 103 17.23 -13.19 -14.51
CA ASP A 103 17.17 -12.93 -15.93
C ASP A 103 17.73 -11.57 -16.34
N GLY A 104 18.08 -11.42 -17.62
CA GLY A 104 18.61 -10.17 -18.17
C GLY A 104 17.56 -9.12 -18.55
N LYS A 105 16.29 -9.52 -18.73
CA LYS A 105 15.22 -8.65 -19.25
C LYS A 105 14.30 -8.12 -18.17
N GLU A 106 13.90 -8.99 -17.25
CA GLU A 106 13.07 -8.67 -16.10
C GLU A 106 13.92 -8.80 -14.83
N GLY A 107 13.57 -7.99 -13.84
CA GLY A 107 14.12 -8.05 -12.50
C GLY A 107 13.07 -8.47 -11.49
N VAL A 108 13.54 -9.12 -10.44
CA VAL A 108 12.72 -9.60 -9.32
C VAL A 108 13.35 -9.10 -8.04
N VAL A 109 12.62 -8.30 -7.26
CA VAL A 109 12.99 -7.99 -5.88
C VAL A 109 12.06 -8.78 -4.96
N THR A 110 12.60 -9.66 -4.13
CA THR A 110 11.83 -10.37 -3.11
C THR A 110 11.82 -9.55 -1.83
N VAL A 111 10.63 -9.24 -1.30
CA VAL A 111 10.44 -8.55 -0.02
C VAL A 111 9.89 -9.55 0.99
N SER A 112 10.55 -9.66 2.14
CA SER A 112 10.19 -10.61 3.20
C SER A 112 9.63 -9.92 4.44
N PHE A 113 8.55 -10.47 5.00
CA PHE A 113 7.97 -10.13 6.30
C PHE A 113 8.22 -11.29 7.27
N LYS A 114 9.07 -11.09 8.28
CA LYS A 114 9.31 -12.06 9.35
C LYS A 114 8.61 -11.63 10.63
N ASN A 115 7.75 -12.49 11.17
CA ASN A 115 6.99 -12.19 12.39
C ASN A 115 7.92 -12.07 13.60
N THR A 116 8.05 -10.87 14.15
CA THR A 116 8.81 -10.60 15.39
C THR A 116 7.90 -10.33 16.59
N GLY A 117 6.57 -10.39 16.39
CA GLY A 117 5.58 -10.32 17.45
C GLY A 117 5.59 -11.55 18.37
N SER A 118 4.97 -11.42 19.54
CA SER A 118 4.95 -12.43 20.60
C SER A 118 4.02 -13.63 20.35
N GLY A 119 3.34 -13.69 19.20
CA GLY A 119 2.32 -14.69 18.92
C GLY A 119 2.04 -14.86 17.42
N PRO A 120 1.25 -15.88 17.05
CA PRO A 120 0.91 -16.13 15.66
C PRO A 120 0.03 -15.01 15.09
N CYS A 121 0.26 -14.65 13.83
CA CYS A 121 -0.55 -13.70 13.09
C CYS A 121 -0.97 -14.26 11.72
N ARG A 122 -2.08 -13.77 11.17
CA ARG A 122 -2.62 -14.16 9.87
C ARG A 122 -2.16 -13.17 8.79
N ILE A 123 -1.70 -13.70 7.65
CA ILE A 123 -1.36 -12.90 6.47
C ILE A 123 -2.07 -13.47 5.23
N LYS A 124 -2.70 -12.60 4.44
CA LYS A 124 -3.38 -12.94 3.18
C LYS A 124 -3.46 -11.68 2.34
N GLY A 125 -3.22 -11.78 1.03
CA GLY A 125 -3.45 -10.70 0.09
C GLY A 125 -2.17 -10.16 -0.51
N TYR A 126 -2.21 -8.90 -0.92
CA TYR A 126 -1.08 -8.17 -1.48
C TYR A 126 -0.61 -7.13 -0.47
N ALA A 127 0.70 -6.94 -0.36
CA ALA A 127 1.25 -5.79 0.33
C ALA A 127 0.84 -4.49 -0.40
N GLY A 128 0.73 -3.39 0.34
CA GLY A 128 0.81 -2.06 -0.26
C GLY A 128 2.27 -1.75 -0.55
N VAL A 129 2.60 -1.32 -1.77
CA VAL A 129 3.98 -1.07 -2.20
C VAL A 129 4.05 0.18 -3.08
N ASP A 130 4.94 1.09 -2.71
CA ASP A 130 5.31 2.27 -3.49
C ASP A 130 6.83 2.38 -3.54
N LEU A 131 7.40 2.69 -4.71
CA LEU A 131 8.83 2.97 -4.87
C LEU A 131 9.06 4.48 -4.86
N LYS A 132 9.93 4.97 -3.97
CA LYS A 132 10.43 6.34 -4.01
C LYS A 132 11.65 6.44 -4.91
N THR A 133 11.68 7.45 -5.78
CA THR A 133 12.79 7.70 -6.72
C THR A 133 13.82 8.64 -6.10
N SER A 134 15.01 8.72 -6.70
CA SER A 134 16.04 9.73 -6.38
C SER A 134 15.54 11.18 -6.56
N ASP A 135 14.55 11.36 -7.42
CA ASP A 135 14.05 12.66 -7.87
C ASP A 135 12.85 13.14 -7.03
N GLY A 136 12.39 12.31 -6.08
CA GLY A 136 11.29 12.60 -5.15
C GLY A 136 9.93 12.01 -5.56
N ASP A 137 9.83 11.48 -6.78
CA ASP A 137 8.63 10.85 -7.31
C ASP A 137 8.28 9.53 -6.60
N THR A 138 7.06 9.06 -6.85
CA THR A 138 6.53 7.80 -6.31
C THR A 138 5.96 6.96 -7.44
N LEU A 139 6.40 5.70 -7.55
CA LEU A 139 5.85 4.70 -8.47
C LEU A 139 5.05 3.67 -7.66
N SER A 140 3.73 3.63 -7.86
CA SER A 140 2.89 2.56 -7.31
C SER A 140 2.93 1.33 -8.22
N LEU A 141 2.78 0.13 -7.64
CA LEU A 141 2.82 -1.13 -8.39
C LEU A 141 1.43 -1.73 -8.59
N ASN A 142 1.23 -2.36 -9.74
CA ASN A 142 0.04 -3.14 -10.05
C ASN A 142 0.08 -4.51 -9.35
N ARG A 143 -1.08 -5.12 -9.14
CA ARG A 143 -1.19 -6.51 -8.65
C ARG A 143 -1.27 -7.42 -9.86
N ASN A 144 -0.43 -8.46 -9.92
CA ASN A 144 -0.39 -9.38 -11.07
C ASN A 144 -1.68 -10.21 -11.28
N GLY A 145 -2.57 -10.25 -10.27
CA GLY A 145 -3.88 -10.89 -10.35
C GLY A 145 -3.94 -12.32 -9.79
N ASP A 146 -2.82 -12.87 -9.33
CA ASP A 146 -2.76 -14.17 -8.68
C ASP A 146 -3.68 -14.26 -7.43
N THR A 147 -4.14 -15.48 -7.16
CA THR A 147 -4.96 -15.76 -5.97
C THR A 147 -4.08 -15.80 -4.72
N ALA A 148 -4.31 -14.86 -3.80
CA ALA A 148 -3.52 -14.77 -2.58
C ALA A 148 -3.85 -15.92 -1.59
N PRO A 149 -2.86 -16.74 -1.19
CA PRO A 149 -3.06 -17.76 -0.16
C PRO A 149 -3.32 -17.11 1.21
N SER A 150 -3.93 -17.89 2.11
CA SER A 150 -4.17 -17.48 3.49
C SER A 150 -3.23 -18.25 4.40
N ASN A 151 -2.27 -17.57 5.01
CA ASN A 151 -1.27 -18.18 5.89
C ASN A 151 -1.40 -17.69 7.33
N VAL A 152 -0.87 -18.49 8.25
CA VAL A 152 -0.57 -18.09 9.63
C VAL A 152 0.95 -18.16 9.79
N LEU A 153 1.54 -17.11 10.35
CA LEU A 153 2.94 -17.00 10.71
C LEU A 153 3.07 -17.05 12.23
N ALA A 154 3.65 -18.11 12.76
CA ALA A 154 4.12 -18.16 14.14
C ALA A 154 5.31 -17.19 14.36
N GLY A 155 5.70 -16.95 15.61
CA GLY A 155 6.86 -16.11 15.92
C GLY A 155 8.13 -16.65 15.26
N GLY A 156 8.86 -15.80 14.55
CA GLY A 156 10.06 -16.14 13.79
C GLY A 156 9.82 -16.65 12.37
N GLU A 157 8.58 -16.99 11.98
CA GLU A 157 8.26 -17.43 10.63
C GLU A 157 8.19 -16.26 9.63
N THR A 158 8.46 -16.56 8.37
CA THR A 158 8.57 -15.56 7.29
C THR A 158 7.49 -15.79 6.22
N ALA A 159 6.92 -14.71 5.69
CA ALA A 159 6.27 -14.68 4.40
C ALA A 159 7.03 -13.74 3.45
N ALA A 160 6.83 -13.90 2.14
CA ALA A 160 7.43 -13.04 1.15
C ALA A 160 6.47 -12.77 -0.01
N PHE A 161 6.76 -11.73 -0.77
CA PHE A 161 6.19 -11.46 -2.09
C PHE A 161 7.30 -10.96 -3.02
N ASN A 162 7.04 -11.01 -4.31
CA ASN A 162 7.96 -10.52 -5.34
C ASN A 162 7.44 -9.22 -5.95
N ILE A 163 8.36 -8.30 -6.22
CA ILE A 163 8.21 -7.15 -7.10
C ILE A 163 8.85 -7.52 -8.44
N TYR A 164 8.08 -7.49 -9.51
CA TYR A 164 8.52 -7.69 -10.89
C TYR A 164 8.68 -6.33 -11.56
N TYR A 165 9.79 -6.12 -12.27
CA TYR A 165 10.07 -4.88 -12.97
C TYR A 165 10.85 -5.10 -14.27
N PRO A 166 10.60 -4.34 -15.35
CA PRO A 166 11.46 -4.35 -16.52
C PRO A 166 12.84 -3.76 -16.18
N LYS A 167 13.92 -4.41 -16.62
CA LYS A 167 15.28 -3.86 -16.51
C LYS A 167 15.53 -2.84 -17.61
N ASN A 168 16.08 -1.68 -17.26
CA ASN A 168 16.50 -0.68 -18.24
C ASN A 168 17.76 -1.16 -19.00
N ASN A 169 17.54 -1.77 -20.16
CA ASN A 169 18.59 -2.28 -21.05
C ASN A 169 18.90 -1.34 -22.24
N SER A 170 18.18 -0.21 -22.37
CA SER A 170 18.28 0.70 -23.53
C SER A 170 19.45 1.70 -23.45
N GLY A 171 20.21 1.71 -22.35
CA GLY A 171 21.36 2.61 -22.15
C GLY A 171 21.00 4.05 -21.74
N GLY A 172 19.71 4.40 -21.69
CA GLY A 172 19.25 5.65 -21.07
C GLY A 172 19.35 5.62 -19.55
N THR A 173 19.15 6.76 -18.87
CA THR A 173 19.32 6.86 -17.41
C THR A 173 18.34 5.99 -16.62
N GLY A 174 17.09 5.89 -17.10
CA GLY A 174 15.96 5.25 -16.42
C GLY A 174 15.50 6.02 -15.17
N VAL A 175 14.38 5.58 -14.61
CA VAL A 175 13.97 5.98 -13.26
C VAL A 175 14.80 5.18 -12.25
N ARG A 176 15.22 5.83 -11.17
CA ARG A 176 16.07 5.24 -10.12
C ARG A 176 15.32 5.18 -8.80
N PRO A 177 14.64 4.07 -8.48
CA PRO A 177 14.14 3.83 -7.14
C PRO A 177 15.30 3.78 -6.14
N THR A 178 15.06 4.27 -4.93
CA THR A 178 16.01 4.26 -3.82
C THR A 178 15.44 3.57 -2.58
N THR A 179 14.11 3.62 -2.40
CA THR A 179 13.41 3.13 -1.22
C THR A 179 12.09 2.47 -1.61
N ILE A 180 11.81 1.31 -1.02
CA ILE A 180 10.51 0.66 -1.04
C ILE A 180 9.76 1.13 0.21
N VAL A 181 8.61 1.78 0.02
CA VAL A 181 7.61 1.98 1.09
C VAL A 181 6.65 0.80 1.02
N VAL A 182 6.51 0.07 2.12
CA VAL A 182 5.76 -1.18 2.17
C VAL A 182 4.80 -1.23 3.37
N THR A 183 3.61 -1.78 3.13
CA THR A 183 2.55 -2.00 4.12
C THR A 183 2.13 -3.46 4.05
N ALA A 184 2.05 -4.16 5.18
CA ALA A 184 1.54 -5.54 5.22
C ALA A 184 0.06 -5.60 4.75
N PRO A 185 -0.40 -6.74 4.22
CA PRO A 185 -1.80 -6.88 3.80
C PRO A 185 -2.79 -6.58 4.94
N ASP A 186 -3.87 -5.89 4.61
CA ASP A 186 -4.93 -5.44 5.52
C ASP A 186 -4.47 -4.50 6.67
N ASP A 187 -3.25 -3.95 6.60
CA ASP A 187 -2.70 -2.98 7.55
C ASP A 187 -2.59 -1.56 6.95
N THR A 188 -2.30 -0.56 7.79
CA THR A 188 -2.10 0.84 7.36
C THR A 188 -0.77 1.44 7.82
N ALA A 189 -0.02 0.77 8.70
CA ALA A 189 1.30 1.20 9.12
C ALA A 189 2.32 0.94 8.02
N GLN A 190 3.11 1.95 7.66
CA GLN A 190 4.16 1.83 6.64
C GLN A 190 5.52 1.52 7.27
N ALA A 191 6.33 0.76 6.55
CA ALA A 191 7.76 0.60 6.77
C ALA A 191 8.53 0.98 5.50
N THR A 192 9.82 1.29 5.65
CA THR A 192 10.70 1.64 4.52
C THR A 192 11.93 0.76 4.53
N VAL A 193 12.26 0.17 3.38
CA VAL A 193 13.51 -0.59 3.17
C VAL A 193 14.22 -0.08 1.90
N PRO A 194 15.56 -0.19 1.80
CA PRO A 194 16.28 0.20 0.59
C PRO A 194 15.79 -0.59 -0.63
N TRP A 195 15.77 0.05 -1.81
CA TRP A 195 15.58 -0.66 -3.07
C TRP A 195 16.90 -1.38 -3.46
N PRO A 196 16.92 -2.71 -3.58
CA PRO A 196 18.14 -3.45 -3.95
C PRO A 196 18.29 -3.63 -5.47
N GLY A 197 17.23 -3.34 -6.25
CA GLY A 197 17.19 -3.60 -7.68
C GLY A 197 17.87 -2.53 -8.55
N GLY A 198 17.84 -2.75 -9.86
CA GLY A 198 18.38 -1.83 -10.85
C GLY A 198 17.48 -0.62 -11.16
N PRO A 199 17.90 0.26 -12.09
CA PRO A 199 17.05 1.29 -12.67
C PRO A 199 15.96 0.69 -13.58
N ILE A 200 14.78 1.31 -13.54
CA ILE A 200 13.58 0.94 -14.30
C ILE A 200 13.53 1.83 -15.56
N PRO A 201 13.12 1.34 -16.75
CA PRO A 201 12.92 2.21 -17.92
C PRO A 201 11.85 3.27 -17.64
N VAL A 202 11.98 4.43 -18.29
CA VAL A 202 10.91 5.45 -18.28
C VAL A 202 9.70 4.94 -19.05
N THR A 203 8.50 5.15 -18.52
CA THR A 203 7.24 4.75 -19.18
C THR A 203 7.09 5.52 -20.50
N GLY A 204 7.24 4.82 -21.63
CA GLY A 204 7.18 5.42 -22.97
C GLY A 204 8.12 4.76 -23.98
N ASP A 205 9.22 4.16 -23.51
CA ASP A 205 10.09 3.33 -24.36
C ASP A 205 9.46 1.94 -24.55
N SER A 206 9.02 1.66 -25.78
CA SER A 206 8.21 0.49 -26.17
C SER A 206 8.86 -0.87 -25.85
N GLY A 207 8.68 -1.34 -24.62
CA GLY A 207 9.35 -2.55 -24.09
C GLY A 207 8.52 -3.45 -23.16
N GLY A 208 7.22 -3.18 -22.97
CA GLY A 208 6.23 -4.18 -22.56
C GLY A 208 6.28 -4.78 -21.14
N GLY A 209 7.12 -4.30 -20.22
CA GLY A 209 7.10 -4.73 -18.82
C GLY A 209 6.22 -3.83 -17.94
N SER A 210 5.35 -4.44 -17.14
CA SER A 210 4.58 -3.76 -16.08
C SER A 210 5.36 -3.76 -14.76
N LEU A 211 5.05 -2.83 -13.85
CA LEU A 211 5.56 -2.86 -12.48
C LEU A 211 4.54 -3.59 -11.61
N GLU A 212 4.84 -4.83 -11.24
CA GLU A 212 3.86 -5.72 -10.62
C GLU A 212 4.33 -6.32 -9.30
N ILE A 213 3.37 -6.69 -8.46
CA ILE A 213 3.60 -7.48 -7.25
C ILE A 213 2.83 -8.78 -7.29
N SER A 214 3.44 -9.85 -6.75
CA SER A 214 2.74 -11.08 -6.36
C SER A 214 1.95 -10.88 -5.07
N PRO A 215 0.99 -11.76 -4.75
CA PRO A 215 0.48 -11.87 -3.39
C PRO A 215 1.58 -12.33 -2.43
N VAL A 216 1.34 -12.10 -1.14
CA VAL A 216 2.18 -12.57 -0.04
C VAL A 216 1.90 -14.04 0.24
N ALA A 217 2.94 -14.85 0.34
CA ALA A 217 2.88 -16.27 0.69
C ALA A 217 3.91 -16.62 1.77
N LYS A 218 3.59 -17.57 2.65
CA LYS A 218 4.52 -18.09 3.66
C LYS A 218 5.73 -18.78 2.98
N VAL A 219 6.93 -18.48 3.47
CA VAL A 219 8.18 -19.18 3.11
C VAL A 219 8.29 -20.42 3.99
N GLY A 220 8.64 -21.56 3.39
CA GLY A 220 8.79 -22.87 4.04
C GLY A 220 10.23 -23.19 4.45
#